data_AF-A0A3Q1HPZ9-F1
#
_entry.id   AF-A0A3Q1HPZ9-F1
#
_cell.length_a   1.000
_cell.length_b   1.000
_cell.length_c   1.000
_cell.angle_alpha   90.00
_cell.angle_beta   90.00
_cell.angle_gamma   90.00
#
_symmetry.space_group_name_H-M   'P 1'
#
loop_
_entity.id
_entity.type
_entity.pdbx_description
1 polymer ?
#
loop_
_entity_poly.entity_id
_entity_poly.type
_entity_poly.pdbx_seq_one_letter_code
_entity_poly.pdbx_strand_id
1 'polypeptide(L)'
;MAGMGKTFVTMKYMLDWAEGKANENIYYTFPLPFRELNLRKEREHSFEELIHQFIPAMETSEIKDYNKYKILIVLDGYDECRLDLDFSENTVWTDMTKPTSVKVLLTNLIQGNLLPKAQIWITSRPAASNNIPGDKVDRVTEVRGFNDNQKEQYFRKRFSDKHLTEKILSNVKKSRSLYIMCHIPVFCWITSEVLEDFVSRNQDEGMPKTLTDMYIHLLLLQCRQANVKYRDEAADGSETDSCWNTRNKETILSLSKLAFDELKKGNLLFTEDNLKECGIDITNAAVFSGLFTQIKRDGRGLYQQKLFCFAHMSIQEFLAAFYAFYIFNDKGQNLLTISASTNADYPASDFYKTAVNKALNSEHGDWDLFLRFLLGLSLETNQDLFQGLLKKSENTKETNMKTIEFIKEKIREEKNDDKSADKNLNLFYCLNELNDHSLVEEVKKYLQSETTKFEKFSAAQWSALTFVLLTSDEKLDVFDLKKYLKSEKVLLGMLPVVKVSKTT
;
A
#
# COMPACT_ATOMS: atom_id res chain seq x y z
N MET A 1 3.03 -7.55 4.47
CA MET A 1 2.08 -6.49 4.06
C MET A 1 2.79 -5.43 3.22
N ALA A 2 2.02 -4.63 2.46
CA ALA A 2 2.52 -3.43 1.81
C ALA A 2 2.96 -2.39 2.86
N GLY A 3 3.86 -1.46 2.51
CA GLY A 3 4.29 -0.37 3.40
C GLY A 3 5.22 -0.76 4.56
N MET A 4 5.53 -2.04 4.76
CA MET A 4 6.37 -2.53 5.87
C MET A 4 7.86 -2.19 5.77
N GLY A 5 8.29 -1.52 4.70
CA GLY A 5 9.68 -1.08 4.52
C GLY A 5 10.64 -2.12 3.91
N LYS A 6 10.15 -3.18 3.25
CA LYS A 6 11.02 -4.21 2.63
C LYS A 6 12.02 -3.62 1.64
N THR A 7 11.54 -2.82 0.68
CA THR A 7 12.36 -2.07 -0.28
C THR A 7 13.31 -1.09 0.43
N PHE A 8 12.84 -0.42 1.49
CA PHE A 8 13.70 0.51 2.23
C PHE A 8 14.84 -0.22 2.94
N VAL A 9 14.60 -1.41 3.50
CA VAL A 9 15.64 -2.24 4.14
C VAL A 9 16.71 -2.65 3.14
N THR A 10 16.33 -3.12 1.96
CA THR A 10 17.31 -3.49 0.93
C THR A 10 18.07 -2.28 0.40
N MET A 11 17.39 -1.15 0.16
CA MET A 11 18.04 0.11 -0.21
C MET A 11 19.01 0.61 0.86
N LYS A 12 18.63 0.55 2.14
CA LYS A 12 19.49 0.96 3.25
C LYS A 12 20.71 0.06 3.39
N TYR A 13 20.53 -1.24 3.23
CA TYR A 13 21.65 -2.19 3.20
C TYR A 13 22.62 -1.87 2.06
N MET A 14 22.12 -1.61 0.85
CA MET A 14 22.95 -1.27 -0.30
C MET A 14 23.69 0.05 -0.10
N LEU A 15 23.06 1.05 0.51
CA LEU A 15 23.72 2.31 0.89
C LEU A 15 24.83 2.06 1.91
N ASP A 16 24.56 1.29 2.98
CA ASP A 16 25.57 0.97 3.98
C ASP A 16 26.72 0.16 3.40
N TRP A 17 26.43 -0.77 2.48
CA TRP A 17 27.46 -1.51 1.74
C TRP A 17 28.31 -0.57 0.88
N ALA A 18 27.70 0.34 0.13
CA ALA A 18 28.42 1.33 -0.69
C ALA A 18 29.28 2.29 0.15
N GLU A 19 28.87 2.58 1.38
CA GLU A 19 29.63 3.40 2.35
C GLU A 19 30.65 2.58 3.17
N GLY A 20 30.78 1.26 2.94
CA GLY A 20 31.68 0.38 3.70
C GLY A 20 31.25 0.10 5.14
N LYS A 21 29.98 0.34 5.48
CA LYS A 21 29.39 0.12 6.82
C LYS A 21 28.69 -1.23 6.99
N ALA A 22 28.48 -1.99 5.91
CA ALA A 22 27.84 -3.30 5.94
C ALA A 22 28.57 -4.33 5.06
N ASN A 23 28.76 -5.54 5.60
CA ASN A 23 29.24 -6.74 4.90
C ASN A 23 30.38 -6.50 3.89
N GLU A 24 31.59 -6.29 4.40
CA GLU A 24 32.82 -6.08 3.61
C GLU A 24 33.20 -7.26 2.68
N ASN A 25 32.53 -8.41 2.83
CA ASN A 25 32.78 -9.60 2.03
C ASN A 25 32.06 -9.62 0.66
N ILE A 26 31.13 -8.71 0.39
CA ILE A 26 30.42 -8.61 -0.90
C ILE A 26 31.13 -7.57 -1.77
N TYR A 27 31.56 -7.97 -2.96
CA TYR A 27 32.30 -7.10 -3.87
C TYR A 27 31.39 -6.31 -4.80
N TYR A 28 30.29 -6.91 -5.28
CA TYR A 28 29.29 -6.23 -6.11
C TYR A 28 27.89 -6.46 -5.57
N THR A 29 27.05 -5.42 -5.64
CA THR A 29 25.63 -5.53 -5.39
C THR A 29 24.84 -4.99 -6.59
N PHE A 30 23.92 -5.79 -7.12
CA PHE A 30 23.10 -5.45 -8.28
C PHE A 30 21.60 -5.39 -7.90
N PRO A 31 20.98 -4.20 -7.85
CA PRO A 31 19.55 -4.08 -7.63
C PRO A 31 18.76 -4.27 -8.94
N LEU A 32 17.85 -5.23 -8.96
CA LEU A 32 16.96 -5.52 -10.07
C LEU A 32 15.49 -5.54 -9.59
N PRO A 33 14.81 -4.38 -9.54
CA PRO A 33 13.40 -4.31 -9.16
C PRO A 33 12.50 -4.98 -10.20
N PHE A 34 11.58 -5.85 -9.77
CA PHE A 34 10.66 -6.56 -10.66
C PHE A 34 9.75 -5.62 -11.46
N ARG A 35 9.26 -4.54 -10.83
CA ARG A 35 8.48 -3.49 -11.51
C ARG A 35 9.15 -2.94 -12.76
N GLU A 36 10.48 -2.84 -12.77
CA GLU A 36 11.24 -2.37 -13.93
C GLU A 36 11.60 -3.50 -14.88
N LEU A 37 11.89 -4.70 -14.36
CA LEU A 37 12.12 -5.89 -15.20
C LEU A 37 10.90 -6.22 -16.07
N ASN A 38 9.68 -5.99 -15.56
CA ASN A 38 8.44 -6.16 -16.31
C ASN A 38 8.38 -5.34 -17.60
N LEU A 39 9.05 -4.18 -17.65
CA LEU A 39 9.10 -3.31 -18.84
C LEU A 39 9.99 -3.88 -19.97
N ARG A 40 10.75 -4.93 -19.67
CA ARG A 40 11.74 -5.55 -20.58
C ARG A 40 11.30 -6.91 -21.09
N LYS A 41 10.05 -7.30 -20.84
CA LYS A 41 9.54 -8.64 -21.17
C LYS A 41 9.41 -8.94 -22.67
N GLU A 42 9.28 -7.90 -23.50
CA GLU A 42 9.00 -8.02 -24.94
C GLU A 42 10.26 -8.25 -25.80
N ARG A 43 11.46 -8.10 -25.22
CA ARG A 43 12.73 -8.27 -25.93
C ARG A 43 13.61 -9.29 -25.22
N GLU A 44 14.47 -9.92 -25.98
CA GLU A 44 15.54 -10.75 -25.44
C GLU A 44 16.69 -9.87 -24.96
N HIS A 45 17.30 -10.30 -23.86
CA HIS A 45 18.41 -9.63 -23.22
C HIS A 45 19.42 -10.68 -22.77
N SER A 46 20.70 -10.33 -22.78
CA SER A 46 21.67 -11.06 -21.95
C SER A 46 21.56 -10.58 -20.50
N PHE A 47 22.00 -11.39 -19.53
CA PHE A 47 21.97 -10.94 -18.13
C PHE A 47 22.98 -9.81 -17.88
N GLU A 48 24.10 -9.83 -18.59
CA GLU A 48 25.07 -8.74 -18.59
C GLU A 48 24.46 -7.43 -19.12
N GLU A 49 23.71 -7.48 -20.22
CA GLU A 49 22.98 -6.31 -20.73
C GLU A 49 21.97 -5.78 -19.72
N LEU A 50 21.28 -6.65 -18.98
CA LEU A 50 20.40 -6.21 -17.90
C LEU A 50 21.19 -5.47 -16.81
N ILE A 51 22.32 -6.02 -16.34
CA ILE A 51 23.18 -5.35 -15.36
C ILE A 51 23.59 -3.95 -15.86
N HIS A 52 24.03 -3.84 -17.11
CA HIS A 52 24.43 -2.57 -17.72
C HIS A 52 23.27 -1.55 -17.77
N GLN A 53 22.07 -1.99 -18.13
CA GLN A 53 20.90 -1.10 -18.15
C GLN A 53 20.51 -0.61 -16.76
N PHE A 54 20.65 -1.45 -15.72
CA PHE A 54 20.35 -1.07 -14.34
C PHE A 54 21.48 -0.27 -13.68
N ILE A 55 22.73 -0.52 -14.08
CA ILE A 55 23.95 0.13 -13.61
C ILE A 55 24.85 0.48 -14.81
N PRO A 56 24.64 1.63 -15.47
CA PRO A 56 25.40 2.01 -16.67
C PRO A 56 26.92 2.08 -16.47
N ALA A 57 27.38 2.32 -15.24
CA ALA A 57 28.81 2.31 -14.91
C ALA A 57 29.48 0.95 -15.15
N MET A 58 28.71 -0.14 -15.27
CA MET A 58 29.22 -1.47 -15.55
C MET A 58 29.52 -1.70 -17.05
N GLU A 59 29.01 -0.86 -17.96
CA GLU A 59 29.28 -1.02 -19.40
C GLU A 59 30.77 -0.93 -19.75
N THR A 60 31.52 -0.15 -18.97
CA THR A 60 32.98 0.01 -19.13
C THR A 60 33.79 -0.92 -18.24
N SER A 61 33.13 -1.89 -17.60
CA SER A 61 33.77 -2.85 -16.69
C SER A 61 34.64 -3.84 -17.47
N GLU A 62 35.80 -4.18 -16.93
CA GLU A 62 36.68 -5.22 -17.48
C GLU A 62 36.39 -6.62 -16.92
N ILE A 63 35.25 -6.80 -16.22
CA ILE A 63 34.86 -8.10 -15.66
C ILE A 63 34.59 -9.08 -16.79
N LYS A 64 35.42 -10.13 -16.86
CA LYS A 64 35.23 -11.25 -17.80
C LYS A 64 34.55 -12.47 -17.16
N ASP A 65 34.59 -12.57 -15.84
CA ASP A 65 34.05 -13.70 -15.09
C ASP A 65 33.48 -13.23 -13.75
N TYR A 66 32.15 -13.11 -13.73
CA TYR A 66 31.39 -12.69 -12.54
C TYR A 66 31.52 -13.71 -11.39
N ASN A 67 31.78 -14.99 -11.66
CA ASN A 67 31.90 -16.03 -10.61
C ASN A 67 33.18 -15.94 -9.78
N LYS A 68 34.12 -15.04 -10.14
CA LYS A 68 35.30 -14.73 -9.30
C LYS A 68 34.98 -13.77 -8.16
N TYR A 69 33.86 -13.05 -8.25
CA TYR A 69 33.46 -12.05 -7.28
C TYR A 69 32.34 -12.59 -6.40
N LYS A 70 32.33 -12.14 -5.14
CA LYS A 70 31.17 -12.34 -4.26
C LYS A 70 30.13 -11.30 -4.63
N ILE A 71 29.06 -11.74 -5.29
CA ILE A 71 28.00 -10.89 -5.82
C ILE A 71 26.75 -11.07 -4.99
N LEU A 72 26.06 -9.97 -4.70
CA LEU A 72 24.68 -9.96 -4.20
C LEU A 72 23.75 -9.42 -5.28
N ILE A 73 22.71 -10.16 -5.61
CA ILE A 73 21.63 -9.71 -6.49
C ILE A 73 20.40 -9.47 -5.64
N VAL A 74 19.88 -8.25 -5.66
CA VAL A 74 18.69 -7.86 -4.92
C VAL A 74 17.51 -7.81 -5.88
N LEU A 75 16.63 -8.80 -5.81
CA LEU A 75 15.39 -8.85 -6.57
C LEU A 75 14.25 -8.26 -5.72
N ASP A 76 13.95 -6.98 -5.93
CA ASP A 76 12.95 -6.27 -5.12
C ASP A 76 11.55 -6.35 -5.72
N GLY A 77 10.56 -6.73 -4.91
CA GLY A 77 9.14 -6.70 -5.25
C GLY A 77 8.64 -7.88 -6.07
N TYR A 78 8.95 -9.13 -5.69
CA TYR A 78 8.50 -10.31 -6.43
C TYR A 78 6.96 -10.42 -6.56
N ASP A 79 6.22 -9.86 -5.60
CA ASP A 79 4.75 -9.72 -5.71
C ASP A 79 4.29 -8.84 -6.87
N GLU A 80 5.20 -8.06 -7.46
CA GLU A 80 4.96 -7.19 -8.61
C GLU A 80 5.42 -7.84 -9.92
N CYS A 81 5.95 -9.08 -9.89
CA CYS A 81 6.47 -9.77 -11.07
C CYS A 81 5.34 -10.18 -12.03
N ARG A 82 5.52 -9.88 -13.33
CA ARG A 82 4.55 -10.15 -14.42
C ARG A 82 5.15 -10.97 -15.56
N LEU A 83 6.21 -11.71 -15.26
CA LEU A 83 7.02 -12.44 -16.23
C LEU A 83 6.66 -13.93 -16.31
N ASP A 84 5.69 -14.39 -15.51
CA ASP A 84 5.27 -15.80 -15.41
C ASP A 84 6.46 -16.75 -15.27
N LEU A 85 7.22 -16.59 -14.18
CA LEU A 85 8.41 -17.41 -13.93
C LEU A 85 7.99 -18.87 -13.69
N ASP A 86 8.33 -19.73 -14.65
CA ASP A 86 8.09 -21.17 -14.55
C ASP A 86 9.36 -21.89 -14.07
N PHE A 87 9.33 -22.34 -12.82
CA PHE A 87 10.43 -23.10 -12.22
C PHE A 87 10.36 -24.60 -12.51
N SER A 88 9.31 -25.08 -13.18
CA SER A 88 9.19 -26.46 -13.67
C SER A 88 9.78 -26.64 -15.07
N GLU A 89 10.00 -25.54 -15.80
CA GLU A 89 10.64 -25.53 -17.10
C GLU A 89 12.12 -25.96 -16.99
N ASN A 90 12.54 -26.93 -17.81
CA ASN A 90 13.91 -27.49 -17.79
C ASN A 90 14.89 -26.73 -18.72
N THR A 91 14.57 -25.49 -19.09
CA THR A 91 15.42 -24.67 -19.95
C THR A 91 16.62 -24.17 -19.15
N VAL A 92 17.79 -24.82 -19.32
CA VAL A 92 19.03 -24.47 -18.62
C VAL A 92 19.74 -23.32 -19.34
N TRP A 93 19.93 -22.21 -18.63
CA TRP A 93 20.67 -21.04 -19.10
C TRP A 93 21.79 -20.70 -18.12
N THR A 94 23.04 -20.71 -18.59
CA THR A 94 24.24 -20.52 -17.76
C THR A 94 25.14 -19.39 -18.23
N ASP A 95 24.93 -18.91 -19.46
CA ASP A 95 25.78 -17.93 -20.13
C ASP A 95 25.23 -16.51 -19.93
N MET A 96 26.05 -15.65 -19.33
CA MET A 96 25.72 -14.26 -19.02
C MET A 96 25.60 -13.36 -20.25
N THR A 97 26.29 -13.71 -21.34
CA THR A 97 26.41 -12.84 -22.52
C THR A 97 25.43 -13.20 -23.62
N LYS A 98 24.80 -14.38 -23.55
CA LYS A 98 23.82 -14.81 -24.55
C LYS A 98 22.44 -14.21 -24.27
N PRO A 99 21.75 -13.65 -25.29
CA PRO A 99 20.40 -13.17 -25.15
C PRO A 99 19.37 -14.29 -24.97
N THR A 100 18.38 -14.07 -24.11
CA THR A 100 17.14 -14.84 -24.00
C THR A 100 16.06 -13.98 -23.33
N SER A 101 14.85 -14.51 -23.18
CA SER A 101 13.78 -13.79 -22.47
C SER A 101 14.13 -13.51 -21.01
N VAL A 102 13.67 -12.37 -20.47
CA VAL A 102 13.89 -12.00 -19.06
C VAL A 102 13.36 -13.07 -18.10
N LYS A 103 12.26 -13.74 -18.44
CA LYS A 103 11.74 -14.85 -17.62
C LYS A 103 12.74 -16.00 -17.49
N VAL A 104 13.37 -16.42 -18.59
CA VAL A 104 14.35 -17.52 -18.60
C VAL A 104 15.58 -17.13 -17.80
N LEU A 105 16.04 -15.89 -17.93
CA LEU A 105 17.15 -15.35 -17.14
C LEU A 105 16.89 -15.41 -15.63
N LEU A 106 15.73 -14.89 -15.19
CA LEU A 106 15.40 -14.83 -13.76
C LEU A 106 15.09 -16.21 -13.17
N THR A 107 14.41 -17.09 -13.92
CA THR A 107 14.19 -18.49 -13.52
C THR A 107 15.53 -19.18 -13.29
N ASN A 108 16.47 -19.08 -14.25
CA ASN A 108 17.76 -19.73 -14.14
C ASN A 108 18.66 -19.12 -13.07
N LEU A 109 18.55 -17.81 -12.82
CA LEU A 109 19.22 -17.15 -11.71
C LEU A 109 18.74 -17.74 -10.37
N ILE A 110 17.43 -17.77 -10.15
CA ILE A 110 16.83 -18.25 -8.89
C ILE A 110 17.05 -19.77 -8.71
N GLN A 111 17.03 -20.56 -9.79
CA GLN A 111 17.35 -22.00 -9.73
C GLN A 111 18.83 -22.27 -9.44
N GLY A 112 19.70 -21.28 -9.62
CA GLY A 112 21.16 -21.38 -9.43
C GLY A 112 21.94 -21.86 -10.66
N ASN A 113 21.33 -21.89 -11.85
CA ASN A 113 21.99 -22.25 -13.11
C ASN A 113 22.83 -21.07 -13.65
N LEU A 114 22.28 -19.86 -13.56
CA LEU A 114 22.94 -18.62 -13.95
C LEU A 114 23.55 -17.96 -12.71
N LEU A 115 24.84 -17.61 -12.75
CA LEU A 115 25.60 -17.08 -11.60
C LEU A 115 25.47 -17.94 -10.32
N PRO A 116 25.88 -19.23 -10.35
CA PRO A 116 25.69 -20.17 -9.24
C PRO A 116 26.35 -19.75 -7.91
N LYS A 117 27.32 -18.84 -7.93
CA LYS A 117 28.01 -18.33 -6.73
C LYS A 117 27.43 -17.02 -6.19
N ALA A 118 26.48 -16.41 -6.90
CA ALA A 118 25.85 -15.17 -6.44
C ALA A 118 24.90 -15.47 -5.27
N GLN A 119 24.85 -14.56 -4.32
CA GLN A 119 23.80 -14.54 -3.31
C GLN A 119 22.60 -13.78 -3.86
N ILE A 120 21.40 -14.26 -3.58
CA ILE A 120 20.17 -13.64 -4.05
C ILE A 120 19.34 -13.23 -2.84
N TRP A 121 18.94 -11.96 -2.79
CA TRP A 121 17.99 -11.45 -1.81
C TRP A 121 16.72 -11.02 -2.52
N ILE A 122 15.63 -11.78 -2.31
CA ILE A 122 14.31 -11.49 -2.86
C ILE A 122 13.44 -10.83 -1.80
N THR A 123 12.76 -9.73 -2.15
CA THR A 123 11.68 -9.17 -1.32
C THR A 123 10.32 -9.52 -1.95
N SER A 124 9.33 -9.87 -1.12
CA SER A 124 8.00 -10.25 -1.61
C SER A 124 6.93 -10.09 -0.54
N ARG A 125 5.65 -10.01 -0.94
CA ARG A 125 4.52 -10.29 -0.05
C ARG A 125 4.40 -11.81 0.19
N PRO A 126 3.93 -12.23 1.39
CA PRO A 126 3.79 -13.66 1.71
C PRO A 126 3.01 -14.48 0.69
N ALA A 127 1.96 -13.90 0.08
CA ALA A 127 1.14 -14.59 -0.91
C ALA A 127 1.93 -14.97 -2.18
N ALA A 128 2.81 -14.08 -2.66
CA ALA A 128 3.60 -14.30 -3.87
C ALA A 128 4.86 -15.12 -3.61
N SER A 129 5.47 -15.04 -2.42
CA SER A 129 6.69 -15.80 -2.10
C SER A 129 6.52 -17.32 -2.19
N ASN A 130 5.28 -17.82 -2.04
CA ASN A 130 4.98 -19.25 -2.15
C ASN A 130 5.22 -19.82 -3.55
N ASN A 131 5.32 -18.95 -4.57
CA ASN A 131 5.63 -19.37 -5.94
C ASN A 131 7.13 -19.65 -6.15
N ILE A 132 7.99 -19.35 -5.18
CA ILE A 132 9.43 -19.63 -5.23
C ILE A 132 9.67 -21.05 -4.71
N PRO A 133 10.44 -21.90 -5.41
CA PRO A 133 10.73 -23.26 -4.96
C PRO A 133 11.43 -23.26 -3.58
N GLY A 134 10.83 -23.95 -2.61
CA GLY A 134 11.32 -23.95 -1.23
C GLY A 134 12.71 -24.59 -1.07
N ASP A 135 13.08 -25.52 -1.95
CA ASP A 135 14.41 -26.14 -2.01
C ASP A 135 15.51 -25.18 -2.50
N LYS A 136 15.13 -24.01 -3.03
CA LYS A 136 16.03 -22.94 -3.48
C LYS A 136 16.15 -21.79 -2.49
N VAL A 137 15.54 -21.90 -1.30
CA VAL A 137 15.52 -20.83 -0.30
C VAL A 137 16.29 -21.26 0.95
N ASP A 138 17.47 -20.68 1.15
CA ASP A 138 18.29 -20.95 2.34
C ASP A 138 17.73 -20.32 3.61
N ARG A 139 17.11 -19.14 3.49
CA ARG A 139 16.61 -18.36 4.63
C ARG A 139 15.41 -17.51 4.26
N VAL A 140 14.40 -17.52 5.14
CA VAL A 140 13.25 -16.62 5.11
C VAL A 140 13.31 -15.66 6.30
N THR A 141 12.97 -14.40 6.07
CA THR A 141 12.88 -13.38 7.14
C THR A 141 11.60 -12.57 6.98
N GLU A 142 10.82 -12.49 8.05
CA GLU A 142 9.58 -11.70 8.08
C GLU A 142 9.87 -10.28 8.56
N VAL A 143 9.56 -9.28 7.73
CA VAL A 143 9.63 -7.86 8.12
C VAL A 143 8.31 -7.47 8.82
N ARG A 144 8.40 -7.18 10.12
CA ARG A 144 7.26 -6.93 11.02
C ARG A 144 7.02 -5.45 11.35
N GLY A 145 7.52 -4.50 10.56
CA GLY A 145 7.23 -3.07 10.80
C GLY A 145 7.78 -2.55 12.13
N PHE A 146 7.14 -1.53 12.70
CA PHE A 146 7.56 -0.87 13.93
C PHE A 146 6.82 -1.41 15.16
N ASN A 147 7.59 -1.81 16.16
CA ASN A 147 7.08 -1.98 17.51
C ASN A 147 6.80 -0.61 18.16
N ASP A 148 6.13 -0.60 19.31
CA ASP A 148 5.73 0.64 19.99
C ASP A 148 6.87 1.61 20.30
N ASN A 149 8.05 1.10 20.67
CA ASN A 149 9.21 1.95 20.92
C ASN A 149 9.73 2.56 19.61
N GLN A 150 9.80 1.74 18.55
CA GLN A 150 10.22 2.20 17.22
C GLN A 150 9.24 3.24 16.63
N LYS A 151 7.93 3.11 16.87
CA LYS A 151 6.95 4.15 16.51
C LYS A 151 7.30 5.49 17.15
N GLU A 152 7.54 5.49 18.47
CA GLU A 152 7.91 6.73 19.16
C GLU A 152 9.26 7.29 18.69
N GLN A 153 10.25 6.42 18.48
CA GLN A 153 11.55 6.81 17.96
C GLN A 153 11.45 7.43 16.57
N TYR A 154 10.56 6.92 15.71
CA TYR A 154 10.32 7.49 14.40
C TYR A 154 9.87 8.95 14.53
N PHE A 155 8.81 9.23 15.30
CA PHE A 155 8.31 10.60 15.46
C PHE A 155 9.35 11.52 16.11
N ARG A 156 10.08 11.04 17.13
CA ARG A 156 11.17 11.80 17.77
C ARG A 156 12.34 12.10 16.85
N LYS A 157 12.61 11.26 15.85
CA LYS A 157 13.66 11.50 14.84
C LYS A 157 13.18 12.37 13.68
N ARG A 158 11.87 12.38 13.40
CA ARG A 158 11.28 13.11 12.26
C ARG A 158 11.21 14.63 12.50
N PHE A 159 11.06 15.07 13.74
CA PHE A 159 10.92 16.49 14.07
C PHE A 159 12.04 16.94 15.01
N SER A 160 12.63 18.10 14.69
CA SER A 160 13.66 18.73 15.55
C SER A 160 13.04 19.43 16.76
N ASP A 161 11.81 19.93 16.64
CA ASP A 161 11.07 20.59 17.73
C ASP A 161 10.45 19.55 18.67
N LYS A 162 10.94 19.53 19.93
CA LYS A 162 10.46 18.63 20.97
C LYS A 162 9.00 18.87 21.35
N HIS A 163 8.53 20.11 21.40
CA HIS A 163 7.15 20.41 21.79
C HIS A 163 6.16 19.95 20.71
N LEU A 164 6.48 20.22 19.43
CA LEU A 164 5.73 19.70 18.29
C LEU A 164 5.68 18.17 18.33
N THR A 165 6.84 17.52 18.54
CA THR A 165 6.96 16.06 18.61
C THR A 165 6.05 15.47 19.69
N GLU A 166 6.10 16.01 20.92
CA GLU A 166 5.30 15.49 22.03
C GLU A 166 3.80 15.74 21.82
N LYS A 167 3.41 16.86 21.19
CA LYS A 167 2.02 17.12 20.81
C LYS A 167 1.52 16.12 19.76
N ILE A 168 2.30 15.87 18.71
CA ILE A 168 1.99 14.86 17.69
C ILE A 168 1.89 13.47 18.32
N LEU A 169 2.88 13.06 19.12
CA LEU A 169 2.87 11.77 19.80
C LEU A 169 1.65 11.58 20.72
N SER A 170 1.30 12.62 21.49
CA SER A 170 0.10 12.62 22.32
C SER A 170 -1.16 12.40 21.48
N ASN A 171 -1.27 13.10 20.35
CA ASN A 171 -2.39 12.99 19.43
C ASN A 171 -2.48 11.61 18.75
N VAL A 172 -1.36 11.04 18.28
CA VAL A 172 -1.32 9.68 17.74
C VAL A 172 -1.75 8.67 18.81
N LYS A 173 -1.31 8.84 20.07
CA LYS A 173 -1.68 7.94 21.17
C LYS A 173 -3.14 8.06 21.60
N LYS A 174 -3.76 9.25 21.48
CA LYS A 174 -5.20 9.45 21.74
C LYS A 174 -6.08 8.72 20.73
N SER A 175 -5.60 8.53 19.50
CA SER A 175 -6.32 7.78 18.48
C SER A 175 -5.70 6.40 18.30
N ARG A 176 -6.29 5.41 18.95
CA ARG A 176 -5.77 4.05 18.94
C ARG A 176 -5.67 3.47 17.53
N SER A 177 -6.66 3.75 16.66
CA SER A 177 -6.64 3.39 15.24
C SER A 177 -5.37 3.91 14.53
N LEU A 178 -5.05 5.20 14.66
CA LEU A 178 -3.83 5.79 14.10
C LEU A 178 -2.56 5.14 14.67
N TYR A 179 -2.52 4.91 15.98
CA TYR A 179 -1.37 4.31 16.65
C TYR A 179 -1.08 2.87 16.18
N ILE A 180 -2.12 2.08 15.89
CA ILE A 180 -1.98 0.74 15.34
C ILE A 180 -1.51 0.80 13.90
N MET A 181 -2.10 1.68 13.09
CA MET A 181 -1.67 1.86 11.70
C MET A 181 -0.19 2.22 11.61
N CYS A 182 0.32 3.05 12.54
CA CYS A 182 1.75 3.38 12.67
C CYS A 182 2.67 2.18 12.92
N HIS A 183 2.15 0.95 13.11
CA HIS A 183 2.96 -0.26 13.01
C HIS A 183 3.58 -0.42 11.61
N ILE A 184 2.89 0.06 10.56
CA ILE A 184 3.39 0.06 9.19
C ILE A 184 4.11 1.42 8.97
N PRO A 185 5.42 1.43 8.69
CA PRO A 185 6.23 2.66 8.62
C PRO A 185 5.68 3.75 7.69
N VAL A 186 5.08 3.40 6.56
CA VAL A 186 4.48 4.40 5.64
C VAL A 186 3.38 5.22 6.33
N PHE A 187 2.61 4.61 7.24
CA PHE A 187 1.59 5.34 7.98
C PHE A 187 2.22 6.28 9.02
N CYS A 188 3.38 5.95 9.61
CA CYS A 188 4.10 6.92 10.43
C CYS A 188 4.47 8.18 9.65
N TRP A 189 4.92 8.02 8.39
CA TRP A 189 5.22 9.16 7.52
C TRP A 189 3.96 9.98 7.21
N ILE A 190 2.89 9.35 6.73
CA ILE A 190 1.62 10.05 6.42
C ILE A 190 1.06 10.76 7.66
N THR A 191 1.05 10.08 8.81
CA THR A 191 0.62 10.66 10.08
C THR A 191 1.49 11.82 10.51
N SER A 192 2.78 11.77 10.25
CA SER A 192 3.68 12.89 10.55
C SER A 192 3.35 14.11 9.69
N GLU A 193 3.22 13.95 8.37
CA GLU A 193 2.91 15.06 7.45
C GLU A 193 1.58 15.73 7.82
N VAL A 194 0.53 14.93 8.02
CA VAL A 194 -0.81 15.45 8.31
C VAL A 194 -0.86 16.10 9.69
N LEU A 195 -0.36 15.43 10.74
CA LEU A 195 -0.44 16.00 12.09
C LEU A 195 0.49 17.20 12.29
N GLU A 196 1.63 17.27 11.60
CA GLU A 196 2.48 18.47 11.55
C GLU A 196 1.70 19.67 11.01
N ASP A 197 0.96 19.50 9.91
CA ASP A 197 0.11 20.54 9.33
C ASP A 197 -1.02 20.97 10.29
N PHE A 198 -1.71 20.03 10.93
CA PHE A 198 -2.77 20.34 11.90
C PHE A 198 -2.26 21.10 13.12
N VAL A 199 -1.15 20.65 13.71
CA VAL A 199 -0.55 21.30 14.88
C VAL A 199 -0.04 22.69 14.51
N SER A 200 0.62 22.84 13.36
CA SER A 200 1.15 24.13 12.90
C SER A 200 0.06 25.17 12.63
N ARG A 201 -1.13 24.72 12.22
CA ARG A 201 -2.30 25.58 11.97
C ARG A 201 -3.21 25.77 13.20
N ASN A 202 -2.80 25.27 14.38
CA ASN A 202 -3.58 25.29 15.63
C ASN A 202 -5.00 24.70 15.48
N GLN A 203 -5.16 23.67 14.65
CA GLN A 203 -6.45 22.98 14.45
C GLN A 203 -6.53 21.73 15.33
N ASP A 204 -6.65 21.89 16.64
CA ASP A 204 -6.80 20.71 17.51
C ASP A 204 -8.20 20.06 17.38
N GLU A 205 -9.21 20.82 16.92
CA GLU A 205 -10.55 20.31 16.61
C GLU A 205 -10.61 19.71 15.20
N GLY A 206 -11.27 18.55 15.05
CA GLY A 206 -11.47 17.89 13.76
C GLY A 206 -10.28 17.07 13.26
N MET A 207 -9.40 16.59 14.15
CA MET A 207 -8.31 15.71 13.75
C MET A 207 -8.82 14.42 13.09
N PRO A 208 -8.07 13.86 12.11
CA PRO A 208 -8.44 12.63 11.43
C PRO A 208 -8.59 11.46 12.41
N LYS A 209 -9.66 10.68 12.29
CA LYS A 209 -9.92 9.51 13.15
C LYS A 209 -9.84 8.19 12.38
N THR A 210 -10.22 8.22 11.11
CA THR A 210 -10.22 7.06 10.22
C THR A 210 -9.01 7.07 9.28
N LEU A 211 -8.79 5.94 8.60
CA LEU A 211 -7.78 5.87 7.55
C LEU A 211 -8.15 6.82 6.40
N THR A 212 -9.43 6.90 6.03
CA THR A 212 -9.86 7.75 4.94
C THR A 212 -9.68 9.23 5.27
N ASP A 213 -10.01 9.66 6.49
CA ASP A 213 -9.78 11.04 6.94
C ASP A 213 -8.30 11.42 6.77
N MET A 214 -7.39 10.53 7.19
CA MET A 214 -5.94 10.74 7.07
C MET A 214 -5.52 11.01 5.63
N TYR A 215 -6.06 10.28 4.65
CA TYR A 215 -5.70 10.42 3.24
C TYR A 215 -6.36 11.63 2.59
N ILE A 216 -7.58 11.99 2.99
CA ILE A 216 -8.22 13.25 2.57
C ILE A 216 -7.36 14.42 3.04
N HIS A 217 -6.94 14.42 4.30
CA HIS A 217 -6.10 15.49 4.82
C HIS A 217 -4.69 15.51 4.22
N LEU A 218 -4.11 14.35 3.88
CA LEU A 218 -2.89 14.29 3.09
C LEU A 218 -3.07 14.96 1.73
N LEU A 219 -4.17 14.67 1.02
CA LEU A 219 -4.47 15.27 -0.28
C LEU A 219 -4.65 16.79 -0.18
N LEU A 220 -5.40 17.27 0.83
CA LEU A 220 -5.57 18.70 1.10
C LEU A 220 -4.24 19.40 1.39
N LEU A 221 -3.37 18.77 2.20
CA LEU A 221 -2.03 19.28 2.47
C LEU A 221 -1.21 19.40 1.18
N GLN A 222 -1.24 18.39 0.32
CA GLN A 222 -0.51 18.39 -0.95
C GLN A 222 -1.02 19.48 -1.90
N CYS A 223 -2.33 19.71 -1.98
CA CYS A 223 -2.90 20.82 -2.74
C CYS A 223 -2.43 22.19 -2.22
N ARG A 224 -2.38 22.40 -0.89
CA ARG A 224 -1.87 23.64 -0.30
C ARG A 224 -0.38 23.84 -0.59
N GLN A 225 0.43 22.80 -0.40
CA GLN A 225 1.86 22.83 -0.73
C GLN A 225 2.08 23.13 -2.22
N ALA A 226 1.22 22.59 -3.09
CA ALA A 226 1.30 22.87 -4.52
C ALA A 226 1.00 24.34 -4.85
N ASN A 227 0.04 24.96 -4.16
CA ASN A 227 -0.25 26.38 -4.33
C ASN A 227 0.88 27.30 -3.88
N VAL A 228 1.67 26.89 -2.89
CA VAL A 228 2.87 27.64 -2.46
C VAL A 228 3.97 27.52 -3.50
N LYS A 229 4.33 26.30 -3.89
CA LYS A 229 5.38 26.03 -4.89
C LYS A 229 5.12 26.75 -6.22
N TYR A 230 3.87 26.78 -6.68
CA TYR A 230 3.52 27.42 -7.94
C TYR A 230 3.52 28.95 -7.85
N ARG A 231 3.19 29.55 -6.69
CA ARG A 231 3.28 31.00 -6.50
C ARG A 231 4.71 31.52 -6.50
N ASP A 232 5.65 30.71 -6.04
CA ASP A 232 7.08 31.06 -6.13
C ASP A 232 7.59 31.01 -7.59
N GLU A 233 6.91 30.27 -8.48
CA GLU A 233 7.26 30.13 -9.90
C GLU A 233 6.48 31.08 -10.84
N ALA A 234 5.26 31.50 -10.48
CA ALA A 234 4.39 32.34 -11.30
C ALA A 234 4.30 33.78 -10.74
N ALA A 235 4.79 34.77 -11.49
CA ALA A 235 4.78 36.19 -11.13
C ALA A 235 3.39 36.87 -11.18
N ASP A 236 2.30 36.13 -11.43
CA ASP A 236 0.95 36.68 -11.57
C ASP A 236 -0.02 36.04 -10.55
N GLY A 237 -0.37 36.83 -9.54
CA GLY A 237 -1.11 36.41 -8.34
C GLY A 237 -2.63 36.30 -8.53
N SER A 238 -3.10 35.64 -9.59
CA SER A 238 -4.52 35.59 -9.94
C SER A 238 -5.27 34.30 -9.57
N GLU A 239 -4.59 33.22 -9.17
CA GLU A 239 -5.29 32.04 -8.63
C GLU A 239 -5.65 32.25 -7.16
N THR A 240 -6.96 32.24 -6.87
CA THR A 240 -7.51 32.26 -5.51
C THR A 240 -6.81 31.25 -4.60
N ASP A 241 -6.58 31.64 -3.34
CA ASP A 241 -5.90 30.86 -2.28
C ASP A 241 -6.60 29.53 -1.88
N SER A 242 -7.63 29.12 -2.63
CA SER A 242 -8.37 27.90 -2.41
C SER A 242 -7.52 26.66 -2.71
N CYS A 243 -7.65 25.66 -1.84
CA CYS A 243 -7.11 24.32 -2.06
C CYS A 243 -7.55 23.73 -3.41
N TRP A 244 -8.78 24.02 -3.84
CA TRP A 244 -9.38 23.48 -5.07
C TRP A 244 -9.45 24.55 -6.18
N ASN A 245 -8.31 25.13 -6.55
CA ASN A 245 -8.17 25.91 -7.79
C ASN A 245 -8.22 25.00 -9.04
N THR A 246 -8.33 25.59 -10.23
CA THR A 246 -8.48 24.87 -11.50
C THR A 246 -7.34 23.88 -11.71
N ARG A 247 -6.08 24.31 -11.53
CA ARG A 247 -4.89 23.46 -11.68
C ARG A 247 -4.93 22.24 -10.77
N ASN A 248 -5.17 22.42 -9.47
CA ASN A 248 -5.21 21.31 -8.52
C ASN A 248 -6.34 20.34 -8.85
N LYS A 249 -7.54 20.84 -9.19
CA LYS A 249 -8.68 20.00 -9.58
C LYS A 249 -8.34 19.12 -10.77
N GLU A 250 -7.85 19.71 -11.85
CA GLU A 250 -7.50 19.00 -13.08
C GLU A 250 -6.38 17.98 -12.82
N THR A 251 -5.33 18.39 -12.11
CA THR A 251 -4.19 17.50 -11.82
C THR A 251 -4.60 16.31 -10.96
N ILE A 252 -5.35 16.54 -9.87
CA ILE A 252 -5.80 15.46 -8.99
C ILE A 252 -6.77 14.53 -9.72
N LEU A 253 -7.69 15.05 -10.55
CA LEU A 253 -8.59 14.21 -11.33
C LEU A 253 -7.83 13.34 -12.34
N SER A 254 -6.86 13.88 -13.06
CA SER A 254 -6.04 13.12 -14.01
C SER A 254 -5.16 12.07 -13.31
N LEU A 255 -4.56 12.40 -12.17
CA LEU A 255 -3.82 11.43 -11.34
C LEU A 255 -4.74 10.33 -10.79
N SER A 256 -5.96 10.69 -10.38
CA SER A 256 -6.94 9.73 -9.85
C SER A 256 -7.45 8.78 -10.94
N LYS A 257 -7.63 9.28 -12.17
CA LYS A 257 -7.92 8.45 -13.34
C LYS A 257 -6.79 7.45 -13.61
N LEU A 258 -5.55 7.92 -13.69
CA LEU A 258 -4.37 7.06 -13.86
C LEU A 258 -4.31 5.99 -12.76
N ALA A 259 -4.50 6.40 -11.50
CA ALA A 259 -4.50 5.49 -10.37
C ALA A 259 -5.52 4.35 -10.53
N PHE A 260 -6.76 4.68 -10.94
CA PHE A 260 -7.83 3.70 -11.15
C PHE A 260 -7.56 2.77 -12.33
N ASP A 261 -7.22 3.33 -13.49
CA ASP A 261 -6.99 2.56 -14.72
C ASP A 261 -5.80 1.60 -14.56
N GLU A 262 -4.72 2.05 -13.92
CA GLU A 262 -3.53 1.25 -13.71
C GLU A 262 -3.67 0.27 -12.52
N LEU A 263 -4.47 0.60 -11.50
CA LEU A 263 -4.82 -0.36 -10.44
C LEU A 263 -5.56 -1.57 -11.03
N LYS A 264 -6.50 -1.37 -11.96
CA LYS A 264 -7.19 -2.48 -12.65
C LYS A 264 -6.24 -3.33 -13.48
N LYS A 265 -5.21 -2.72 -14.06
CA LYS A 265 -4.16 -3.43 -14.81
C LYS A 265 -3.11 -4.04 -13.89
N GLY A 266 -3.08 -3.69 -12.60
CA GLY A 266 -2.06 -4.06 -11.60
C GLY A 266 -0.67 -3.42 -11.84
N ASN A 267 -0.62 -2.30 -12.54
CA ASN A 267 0.61 -1.56 -12.82
C ASN A 267 0.92 -0.55 -11.69
N LEU A 268 2.19 -0.47 -11.30
CA LEU A 268 2.70 0.42 -10.25
C LEU A 268 3.75 1.42 -10.78
N LEU A 269 4.10 1.29 -12.05
CA LEU A 269 5.15 2.04 -12.72
C LEU A 269 4.61 2.50 -14.07
N PHE A 270 4.77 3.79 -14.36
CA PHE A 270 4.15 4.46 -15.48
C PHE A 270 5.19 5.16 -16.34
N THR A 271 4.95 5.20 -17.64
CA THR A 271 5.76 5.93 -18.61
C THR A 271 5.12 7.27 -18.94
N GLU A 272 5.85 8.16 -19.63
CA GLU A 272 5.29 9.41 -20.15
C GLU A 272 4.05 9.18 -21.04
N ASP A 273 3.96 8.05 -21.74
CA ASP A 273 2.82 7.72 -22.60
C ASP A 273 1.57 7.39 -21.79
N ASN A 274 1.71 6.65 -20.69
CA ASN A 274 0.59 6.41 -19.76
C ASN A 274 0.04 7.73 -19.19
N LEU A 275 0.93 8.68 -18.90
CA LEU A 275 0.54 10.00 -18.38
C LEU A 275 -0.22 10.82 -19.43
N LYS A 276 0.27 10.82 -20.68
CA LYS A 276 -0.41 11.50 -21.80
C LYS A 276 -1.79 10.94 -22.07
N GLU A 277 -1.97 9.61 -22.04
CA GLU A 277 -3.28 8.95 -22.19
C GLU A 277 -4.29 9.38 -21.11
N CYS A 278 -3.80 9.71 -19.91
CA CYS A 278 -4.61 10.22 -18.81
C CYS A 278 -4.76 11.75 -18.81
N GLY A 279 -4.18 12.46 -19.78
CA GLY A 279 -4.20 13.92 -19.84
C GLY A 279 -3.44 14.58 -18.69
N ILE A 280 -2.38 13.94 -18.19
CA ILE A 280 -1.55 14.46 -17.10
C ILE A 280 -0.48 15.40 -17.66
N ASP A 281 -0.51 16.66 -17.21
CA ASP A 281 0.63 17.57 -17.35
C ASP A 281 1.71 17.19 -16.32
N ILE A 282 2.87 16.75 -16.82
CA ILE A 282 4.00 16.29 -16.01
C ILE A 282 4.51 17.40 -15.09
N THR A 283 4.50 18.65 -15.55
CA THR A 283 4.96 19.81 -14.78
C THR A 283 4.04 20.04 -13.59
N ASN A 284 2.73 20.03 -13.82
CA ASN A 284 1.74 20.19 -12.76
C ASN A 284 1.75 19.01 -11.78
N ALA A 285 1.91 17.78 -12.28
CA ALA A 285 1.99 16.58 -11.45
C ALA A 285 3.25 16.54 -10.56
N ALA A 286 4.38 17.05 -11.04
CA ALA A 286 5.64 17.07 -10.29
C ALA A 286 5.55 17.89 -8.98
N VAL A 287 4.66 18.88 -8.94
CA VAL A 287 4.40 19.70 -7.75
C VAL A 287 3.83 18.86 -6.60
N PHE A 288 3.06 17.81 -6.92
CA PHE A 288 2.47 16.84 -5.99
C PHE A 288 3.42 15.68 -5.64
N SER A 289 4.70 15.99 -5.40
CA SER A 289 5.74 15.00 -5.10
C SER A 289 5.47 14.11 -3.88
N GLY A 290 4.60 14.54 -2.95
CA GLY A 290 4.16 13.68 -1.84
C GLY A 290 3.13 12.61 -2.26
N LEU A 291 2.52 12.72 -3.44
CA LEU A 291 1.59 11.73 -3.99
C LEU A 291 2.20 10.96 -5.15
N PHE A 292 2.91 11.65 -6.03
CA PHE A 292 3.34 11.14 -7.33
C PHE A 292 4.76 11.59 -7.63
N THR A 293 5.65 10.63 -7.89
CA THR A 293 7.09 10.87 -8.01
C THR A 293 7.63 10.38 -9.33
N GLN A 294 8.53 11.16 -9.92
CA GLN A 294 9.38 10.69 -11.01
C GLN A 294 10.57 9.92 -10.44
N ILE A 295 10.82 8.73 -10.96
CA ILE A 295 12.04 7.95 -10.70
C ILE A 295 13.11 8.46 -11.66
N LYS A 296 14.12 9.16 -11.13
CA LYS A 296 15.31 9.57 -11.90
C LYS A 296 16.29 8.40 -11.95
N ARG A 297 16.68 8.00 -13.17
CA ARG A 297 17.86 7.18 -13.44
C ARG A 297 18.78 7.97 -14.33
N ASP A 298 19.97 8.28 -13.84
CA ASP A 298 21.01 8.91 -14.64
C ASP A 298 21.76 7.81 -15.40
N GLY A 299 21.56 7.74 -16.72
CA GLY A 299 22.19 6.74 -17.58
C GLY A 299 22.25 7.18 -19.04
N ARG A 300 23.37 6.92 -19.71
CA ARG A 300 23.49 7.01 -21.18
C ARG A 300 23.07 5.64 -21.74
N GLY A 301 21.94 5.53 -22.43
CA GLY A 301 21.46 4.26 -22.99
C GLY A 301 20.08 4.35 -23.66
N LEU A 302 19.68 3.28 -24.36
CA LEU A 302 18.43 3.18 -25.15
C LEU A 302 17.12 3.32 -24.33
N TYR A 303 17.20 3.20 -23.01
CA TYR A 303 16.06 3.27 -22.08
C TYR A 303 16.09 4.54 -21.21
N GLN A 304 16.30 5.70 -21.83
CA GLN A 304 16.18 7.03 -21.22
C GLN A 304 14.73 7.43 -20.87
N GLN A 305 13.86 6.45 -20.62
CA GLN A 305 12.46 6.69 -20.36
C GLN A 305 12.29 7.18 -18.93
N LYS A 306 11.66 8.36 -18.75
CA LYS A 306 11.23 8.79 -17.42
C LYS A 306 10.14 7.85 -16.93
N LEU A 307 10.36 7.32 -15.74
CA LEU A 307 9.41 6.45 -15.06
C LEU A 307 8.78 7.22 -13.91
N PHE A 308 7.51 6.92 -13.65
CA PHE A 308 6.73 7.56 -12.61
C PHE A 308 6.02 6.51 -11.77
N CYS A 309 5.80 6.80 -10.49
CA CYS A 309 5.01 5.97 -9.61
C CYS A 309 4.32 6.84 -8.55
N PHE A 310 3.25 6.32 -7.95
CA PHE A 310 2.74 6.89 -6.72
C PHE A 310 3.76 6.67 -5.59
N ALA A 311 3.85 7.61 -4.65
CA ALA A 311 4.80 7.55 -3.54
C ALA A 311 4.61 6.27 -2.69
N HIS A 312 3.38 5.75 -2.65
CA HIS A 312 3.07 4.44 -2.11
C HIS A 312 1.79 3.85 -2.73
N MET A 313 1.66 2.52 -2.75
CA MET A 313 0.49 1.82 -3.29
C MET A 313 -0.83 2.27 -2.65
N SER A 314 -0.84 2.52 -1.34
CA SER A 314 -2.05 3.00 -0.66
C SER A 314 -2.52 4.37 -1.14
N ILE A 315 -1.62 5.22 -1.64
CA ILE A 315 -1.99 6.51 -2.26
C ILE A 315 -2.64 6.25 -3.62
N GLN A 316 -2.12 5.29 -4.40
CA GLN A 316 -2.76 4.86 -5.64
C GLN A 316 -4.16 4.30 -5.38
N GLU A 317 -4.33 3.42 -4.39
CA GLU A 317 -5.65 2.86 -4.03
C GLU A 317 -6.62 3.93 -3.53
N PHE A 318 -6.16 4.90 -2.74
CA PHE A 318 -6.98 6.04 -2.31
C PHE A 318 -7.44 6.90 -3.48
N LEU A 319 -6.53 7.30 -4.36
CA LEU A 319 -6.87 8.13 -5.53
C LEU A 319 -7.76 7.35 -6.52
N ALA A 320 -7.57 6.04 -6.66
CA ALA A 320 -8.45 5.18 -7.43
C ALA A 320 -9.87 5.14 -6.84
N ALA A 321 -9.99 4.99 -5.51
CA ALA A 321 -11.29 5.01 -4.82
C ALA A 321 -11.96 6.38 -4.96
N PHE A 322 -11.19 7.46 -4.84
CA PHE A 322 -11.65 8.82 -5.09
C PHE A 322 -12.17 9.00 -6.52
N TYR A 323 -11.47 8.48 -7.54
CA TYR A 323 -11.92 8.56 -8.93
C TYR A 323 -13.25 7.84 -9.15
N ALA A 324 -13.36 6.61 -8.64
CA ALA A 324 -14.60 5.83 -8.74
C ALA A 324 -15.77 6.54 -8.05
N PHE A 325 -15.53 7.09 -6.86
CA PHE A 325 -16.51 7.91 -6.13
C PHE A 325 -16.91 9.17 -6.91
N TYR A 326 -15.93 9.91 -7.42
CA TYR A 326 -16.14 11.14 -8.20
C TYR A 326 -17.00 10.89 -9.43
N ILE A 327 -16.67 9.87 -10.24
CA ILE A 327 -17.40 9.53 -11.45
C ILE A 327 -18.82 9.03 -11.14
N PHE A 328 -18.97 8.24 -10.07
CA PHE A 328 -20.29 7.80 -9.63
C PHE A 328 -21.16 9.00 -9.22
N ASN A 329 -20.63 9.93 -8.43
CA ASN A 329 -21.37 11.09 -7.95
C ASN A 329 -21.66 12.13 -9.05
N ASP A 330 -20.75 12.33 -10.01
CA ASP A 330 -20.94 13.32 -11.09
C ASP A 330 -21.77 12.78 -12.26
N LYS A 331 -21.61 11.50 -12.62
CA LYS A 331 -22.21 10.90 -13.83
C LYS A 331 -23.16 9.73 -13.57
N GLY A 332 -23.32 9.28 -12.33
CA GLY A 332 -24.10 8.08 -11.99
C GLY A 332 -23.49 6.77 -12.48
N GLN A 333 -22.24 6.79 -12.97
CA GLN A 333 -21.62 5.65 -13.64
C GLN A 333 -20.84 4.78 -12.63
N ASN A 334 -21.20 3.49 -12.56
CA ASN A 334 -20.45 2.50 -11.79
C ASN A 334 -19.25 1.98 -12.61
N LEU A 335 -18.02 2.36 -12.24
CA LEU A 335 -16.79 1.90 -12.90
C LEU A 335 -16.32 0.50 -12.47
N LEU A 336 -16.96 -0.10 -11.47
CA LEU A 336 -16.58 -1.40 -10.92
C LEU A 336 -17.23 -2.59 -11.67
N THR A 337 -18.21 -2.33 -12.54
CA THR A 337 -18.90 -3.33 -13.37
C THR A 337 -18.25 -3.48 -14.76
N ILE A 338 -18.45 -4.65 -15.39
CA ILE A 338 -17.81 -5.02 -16.68
C ILE A 338 -18.36 -4.16 -17.84
N SER A 339 -19.68 -4.00 -17.91
CA SER A 339 -20.29 -2.90 -18.63
C SER A 339 -20.43 -1.76 -17.62
N ALA A 340 -19.82 -0.62 -17.88
CA ALA A 340 -20.12 0.57 -17.10
C ALA A 340 -21.59 0.90 -17.37
N SER A 341 -22.49 0.45 -16.51
CA SER A 341 -23.93 0.55 -16.74
C SER A 341 -24.26 2.04 -16.76
N THR A 342 -24.60 2.58 -17.92
CA THR A 342 -25.03 3.97 -18.12
C THR A 342 -26.48 4.18 -17.66
N ASN A 343 -26.98 3.34 -16.76
CA ASN A 343 -28.34 3.43 -16.27
C ASN A 343 -28.39 4.52 -15.20
N ALA A 344 -29.02 5.64 -15.52
CA ALA A 344 -29.24 6.76 -14.60
C ALA A 344 -30.00 6.36 -13.32
N ASP A 345 -30.65 5.19 -13.31
CA ASP A 345 -31.39 4.63 -12.18
C ASP A 345 -30.58 3.61 -11.34
N TYR A 346 -29.26 3.50 -11.50
CA TYR A 346 -28.46 2.57 -10.69
C TYR A 346 -28.44 3.02 -9.22
N PRO A 347 -29.03 2.27 -8.27
CA PRO A 347 -29.14 2.73 -6.89
C PRO A 347 -27.75 2.92 -6.26
N ALA A 348 -27.55 4.02 -5.54
CA ALA A 348 -26.27 4.30 -4.88
C ALA A 348 -25.87 3.19 -3.88
N SER A 349 -26.83 2.50 -3.27
CA SER A 349 -26.56 1.32 -2.44
C SER A 349 -25.92 0.18 -3.23
N ASP A 350 -26.30 0.01 -4.50
CA ASP A 350 -25.82 -1.09 -5.33
C ASP A 350 -24.38 -0.84 -5.80
N PHE A 351 -23.98 0.43 -5.90
CA PHE A 351 -22.58 0.81 -6.16
C PHE A 351 -21.66 0.32 -5.04
N TYR A 352 -21.98 0.66 -3.79
CA TYR A 352 -21.17 0.23 -2.65
C TYR A 352 -21.25 -1.28 -2.41
N LYS A 353 -22.42 -1.90 -2.58
CA LYS A 353 -22.55 -3.38 -2.52
C LYS A 353 -21.69 -4.07 -3.57
N THR A 354 -21.63 -3.51 -4.78
CA THR A 354 -20.74 -4.02 -5.85
C THR A 354 -19.28 -3.94 -5.44
N ALA A 355 -18.86 -2.83 -4.82
CA ALA A 355 -17.50 -2.69 -4.31
C ALA A 355 -17.18 -3.71 -3.21
N VAL A 356 -18.10 -3.93 -2.26
CA VAL A 356 -17.98 -4.94 -1.20
C VAL A 356 -17.79 -6.33 -1.81
N ASN A 357 -18.65 -6.73 -2.75
CA ASN A 357 -18.54 -8.03 -3.41
C ASN A 357 -17.23 -8.15 -4.23
N LYS A 358 -16.78 -7.07 -4.87
CA LYS A 358 -15.51 -7.06 -5.62
C LYS A 358 -14.31 -7.34 -4.72
N ALA A 359 -14.26 -6.73 -3.53
CA ALA A 359 -13.21 -6.99 -2.55
C ALA A 359 -13.28 -8.43 -2.01
N LEU A 360 -14.48 -8.90 -1.64
CA LEU A 360 -14.66 -10.28 -1.15
C LEU A 360 -14.30 -11.35 -2.19
N ASN A 361 -14.50 -11.07 -3.47
CA ASN A 361 -14.13 -11.97 -4.56
C ASN A 361 -12.64 -11.91 -4.94
N SER A 362 -11.88 -10.93 -4.43
CA SER A 362 -10.42 -10.90 -4.62
C SER A 362 -9.77 -12.01 -3.79
N GLU A 363 -8.87 -12.77 -4.42
CA GLU A 363 -8.13 -13.82 -3.72
C GLU A 363 -7.03 -13.26 -2.82
N HIS A 364 -6.43 -12.14 -3.19
CA HIS A 364 -5.26 -11.56 -2.51
C HIS A 364 -5.55 -10.26 -1.75
N GLY A 365 -6.83 -9.84 -1.69
CA GLY A 365 -7.24 -8.61 -1.01
C GLY A 365 -6.83 -7.33 -1.75
N ASP A 366 -6.65 -7.40 -3.07
CA ASP A 366 -6.16 -6.29 -3.91
C ASP A 366 -7.08 -5.07 -3.94
N TRP A 367 -8.33 -5.24 -3.48
CA TRP A 367 -9.35 -4.20 -3.43
C TRP A 367 -9.77 -3.84 -1.99
N ASP A 368 -9.09 -4.39 -0.98
CA ASP A 368 -9.48 -4.20 0.42
C ASP A 368 -9.30 -2.76 0.88
N LEU A 369 -8.14 -2.15 0.59
CA LEU A 369 -7.87 -0.77 0.97
C LEU A 369 -8.68 0.21 0.12
N PHE A 370 -8.80 -0.07 -1.18
CA PHE A 370 -9.71 0.65 -2.07
C PHE A 370 -11.14 0.69 -1.50
N LEU A 371 -11.67 -0.44 -1.04
CA LEU A 371 -13.02 -0.53 -0.48
C LEU A 371 -13.16 0.35 0.77
N ARG A 372 -12.19 0.27 1.69
CA ARG A 372 -12.19 1.12 2.89
C ARG A 372 -12.27 2.60 2.55
N PHE A 373 -11.40 3.05 1.64
CA PHE A 373 -11.40 4.44 1.19
C PHE A 373 -12.72 4.83 0.53
N LEU A 374 -13.26 3.98 -0.33
CA LEU A 374 -14.52 4.25 -1.02
C LEU A 374 -15.69 4.44 -0.03
N LEU A 375 -15.74 3.61 1.01
CA LEU A 375 -16.76 3.69 2.06
C LEU A 375 -16.52 4.90 2.98
N GLY A 376 -15.29 5.22 3.34
CA GLY A 376 -15.00 6.43 4.11
C GLY A 376 -15.35 7.72 3.34
N LEU A 377 -15.13 7.73 2.01
CA LEU A 377 -15.52 8.84 1.13
C LEU A 377 -17.04 9.01 1.02
N SER A 378 -17.82 7.96 1.30
CA SER A 378 -19.27 8.05 1.29
C SER A 378 -19.84 8.79 2.50
N LEU A 379 -19.05 9.15 3.51
CA LEU A 379 -19.53 9.93 4.65
C LEU A 379 -19.69 11.41 4.29
N GLU A 380 -20.79 12.02 4.73
CA GLU A 380 -21.09 13.45 4.50
C GLU A 380 -19.96 14.35 5.04
N THR A 381 -19.42 14.04 6.23
CA THR A 381 -18.31 14.77 6.85
C THR A 381 -17.05 14.80 5.98
N ASN A 382 -16.80 13.72 5.23
CA ASN A 382 -15.65 13.61 4.34
C ASN A 382 -15.92 14.29 3.00
N GLN A 383 -17.15 14.24 2.50
CA GLN A 383 -17.55 14.98 1.30
C GLN A 383 -17.48 16.50 1.50
N ASP A 384 -17.78 17.00 2.69
CA ASP A 384 -17.69 18.43 3.02
C ASP A 384 -16.25 18.98 2.86
N LEU A 385 -15.23 18.15 3.03
CA LEU A 385 -13.82 18.53 2.82
C LEU A 385 -13.46 18.73 1.34
N PHE A 386 -14.30 18.22 0.43
CA PHE A 386 -14.16 18.38 -1.01
C PHE A 386 -15.09 19.46 -1.58
N GLN A 387 -15.63 20.35 -0.74
CA GLN A 387 -16.39 21.51 -1.19
C GLN A 387 -15.60 22.31 -2.23
N GLY A 388 -16.16 22.41 -3.44
CA GLY A 388 -15.53 23.05 -4.59
C GLY A 388 -15.03 22.06 -5.66
N LEU A 389 -14.75 20.81 -5.31
CA LEU A 389 -14.42 19.73 -6.26
C LEU A 389 -15.60 18.79 -6.52
N LEU A 390 -16.41 18.50 -5.49
CA LEU A 390 -17.55 17.60 -5.57
C LEU A 390 -18.89 18.34 -5.43
N LYS A 391 -19.92 17.83 -6.11
CA LYS A 391 -21.33 18.20 -5.86
C LYS A 391 -21.82 17.44 -4.63
N LYS A 392 -22.61 18.08 -3.76
CA LYS A 392 -23.17 17.43 -2.57
C LYS A 392 -24.11 16.30 -3.01
N SER A 393 -23.90 15.10 -2.47
CA SER A 393 -24.73 13.94 -2.76
C SER A 393 -26.04 14.00 -1.97
N GLU A 394 -27.17 13.66 -2.60
CA GLU A 394 -28.47 13.52 -1.92
C GLU A 394 -28.61 12.08 -1.34
N ASN A 395 -29.31 11.92 -0.21
CA ASN A 395 -29.61 10.62 0.43
C ASN A 395 -28.40 9.76 0.86
N THR A 396 -27.27 10.38 1.18
CA THR A 396 -26.05 9.70 1.63
C THR A 396 -26.26 8.84 2.87
N LYS A 397 -27.02 9.32 3.86
CA LYS A 397 -27.25 8.60 5.14
C LYS A 397 -28.01 7.29 4.93
N GLU A 398 -29.08 7.30 4.14
CA GLU A 398 -29.87 6.10 3.85
C GLU A 398 -29.05 5.07 3.06
N THR A 399 -28.27 5.53 2.08
CA THR A 399 -27.36 4.70 1.29
C THR A 399 -26.31 4.02 2.16
N ASN A 400 -25.71 4.76 3.10
CA ASN A 400 -24.73 4.22 4.03
C ASN A 400 -25.37 3.19 4.97
N MET A 401 -26.58 3.43 5.50
CA MET A 401 -27.28 2.44 6.32
C MET A 401 -27.54 1.13 5.56
N LYS A 402 -28.02 1.20 4.31
CA LYS A 402 -28.22 0.02 3.46
C LYS A 402 -26.91 -0.74 3.21
N THR A 403 -25.81 -0.02 3.08
CA THR A 403 -24.47 -0.60 2.86
C THR A 403 -23.96 -1.26 4.14
N ILE A 404 -24.12 -0.61 5.30
CA ILE A 404 -23.76 -1.15 6.62
C ILE A 404 -24.47 -2.47 6.87
N GLU A 405 -25.79 -2.52 6.66
CA GLU A 405 -26.56 -3.75 6.88
C GLU A 405 -26.13 -4.87 5.93
N PHE A 406 -25.82 -4.56 4.68
CA PHE A 406 -25.26 -5.54 3.75
C PHE A 406 -23.88 -6.06 4.18
N ILE A 407 -23.00 -5.20 4.69
CA ILE A 407 -21.71 -5.64 5.23
C ILE A 407 -21.92 -6.57 6.43
N LYS A 408 -22.84 -6.23 7.35
CA LYS A 408 -23.18 -7.07 8.50
C LYS A 408 -23.74 -8.42 8.08
N GLU A 409 -24.59 -8.44 7.05
CA GLU A 409 -25.10 -9.67 6.43
C GLU A 409 -23.95 -10.53 5.91
N LYS A 410 -23.02 -9.96 5.13
CA LYS A 410 -21.85 -10.68 4.59
C LYS A 410 -20.97 -11.28 5.70
N ILE A 411 -20.73 -10.54 6.77
CA ILE A 411 -19.98 -11.04 7.94
C ILE A 411 -20.70 -12.24 8.58
N ARG A 412 -22.04 -12.23 8.63
CA ARG A 412 -22.83 -13.32 9.24
C ARG A 412 -22.98 -14.54 8.32
N GLU A 413 -22.91 -14.37 7.00
CA GLU A 413 -23.07 -15.42 5.98
C GLU A 413 -21.80 -16.27 5.73
N GLU A 414 -20.60 -15.74 5.98
CA GLU A 414 -19.36 -16.42 5.58
C GLU A 414 -19.10 -17.74 6.32
N LYS A 415 -18.67 -18.76 5.56
CA LYS A 415 -18.37 -20.11 6.05
C LYS A 415 -17.07 -20.12 6.85
N ASN A 416 -16.99 -21.04 7.81
CA ASN A 416 -15.81 -21.25 8.66
C ASN A 416 -14.62 -21.87 7.88
N ASP A 417 -13.94 -21.08 7.04
CA ASP A 417 -12.62 -21.41 6.51
C ASP A 417 -11.58 -20.34 6.92
N ASP A 418 -10.30 -20.70 6.92
CA ASP A 418 -9.22 -19.79 7.38
C ASP A 418 -9.01 -18.61 6.41
N LYS A 419 -9.39 -18.73 5.14
CA LYS A 419 -9.34 -17.62 4.16
C LYS A 419 -10.42 -16.56 4.44
N SER A 420 -11.50 -16.90 5.13
CA SER A 420 -12.57 -15.98 5.52
C SER A 420 -12.19 -15.01 6.64
N ALA A 421 -11.18 -15.33 7.47
CA ALA A 421 -10.83 -14.51 8.64
C ALA A 421 -10.26 -13.13 8.24
N ASP A 422 -9.35 -13.10 7.27
CA ASP A 422 -8.76 -11.84 6.78
C ASP A 422 -9.80 -10.97 6.05
N LYS A 423 -10.71 -11.60 5.30
CA LYS A 423 -11.82 -10.92 4.61
C LYS A 423 -12.82 -10.30 5.58
N ASN A 424 -13.24 -11.07 6.59
CA ASN A 424 -14.10 -10.57 7.67
C ASN A 424 -13.44 -9.44 8.44
N LEU A 425 -12.15 -9.58 8.77
CA LEU A 425 -11.39 -8.52 9.42
C LEU A 425 -11.41 -7.24 8.57
N ASN A 426 -11.23 -7.34 7.24
CA ASN A 426 -11.37 -6.20 6.34
C ASN A 426 -12.77 -5.55 6.42
N LEU A 427 -13.84 -6.35 6.46
CA LEU A 427 -15.21 -5.83 6.61
C LEU A 427 -15.44 -5.10 7.93
N PHE A 428 -14.82 -5.53 9.04
CA PHE A 428 -14.86 -4.76 10.30
C PHE A 428 -14.16 -3.41 10.17
N TYR A 429 -13.03 -3.35 9.47
CA TYR A 429 -12.40 -2.06 9.16
C TYR A 429 -13.27 -1.19 8.24
N CYS A 430 -13.99 -1.77 7.28
CA CYS A 430 -14.97 -1.04 6.48
C CYS A 430 -16.10 -0.43 7.33
N LEU A 431 -16.63 -1.17 8.31
CA LEU A 431 -17.60 -0.63 9.27
C LEU A 431 -17.01 0.52 10.09
N ASN A 432 -15.73 0.42 10.49
CA ASN A 432 -15.02 1.50 11.18
C ASN A 432 -14.89 2.76 10.31
N GLU A 433 -14.58 2.64 9.01
CA GLU A 433 -14.54 3.78 8.09
C GLU A 433 -15.92 4.44 7.91
N LEU A 434 -17.01 3.68 8.09
CA LEU A 434 -18.39 4.18 8.09
C LEU A 434 -18.85 4.71 9.47
N ASN A 435 -17.97 4.74 10.47
CA ASN A 435 -18.27 5.05 11.86
C ASN A 435 -19.36 4.15 12.49
N ASP A 436 -19.53 2.91 12.00
CA ASP A 436 -20.39 1.90 12.64
C ASP A 436 -19.55 0.99 13.54
N HIS A 437 -19.81 1.08 14.84
CA HIS A 437 -19.20 0.22 15.86
C HIS A 437 -20.21 -0.77 16.47
N SER A 438 -21.39 -0.93 15.87
CA SER A 438 -22.50 -1.67 16.49
C SER A 438 -22.18 -3.15 16.71
N LEU A 439 -21.58 -3.83 15.70
CA LEU A 439 -21.14 -5.22 15.83
C LEU A 439 -20.00 -5.39 16.84
N VAL A 440 -19.11 -4.40 16.91
CA VAL A 440 -17.98 -4.40 17.85
C VAL A 440 -18.51 -4.34 19.28
N GLU A 441 -19.51 -3.49 19.55
CA GLU A 441 -20.19 -3.41 20.84
C GLU A 441 -21.03 -4.66 21.16
N GLU A 442 -21.67 -5.29 20.17
CA GLU A 442 -22.33 -6.60 20.32
C GLU A 442 -21.33 -7.65 20.81
N VAL A 443 -20.14 -7.69 20.21
CA VAL A 443 -19.08 -8.64 20.58
C VAL A 443 -18.45 -8.32 21.93
N LYS A 444 -18.21 -7.05 22.27
CA LYS A 444 -17.75 -6.67 23.62
C LYS A 444 -18.72 -7.13 24.70
N LYS A 445 -20.04 -6.91 24.51
CA LYS A 445 -21.08 -7.39 25.44
C LYS A 445 -21.09 -8.92 25.53
N TYR A 446 -20.92 -9.60 24.40
CA TYR A 446 -20.83 -11.06 24.36
C TYR A 446 -19.63 -11.58 25.16
N LEU A 447 -18.47 -10.93 25.06
CA LEU A 447 -17.24 -11.30 25.80
C LEU A 447 -17.38 -11.06 27.31
N GLN A 448 -18.07 -10.01 27.73
CA GLN A 448 -18.30 -9.70 29.15
C GLN A 448 -19.26 -10.68 29.84
N SER A 449 -20.01 -11.49 29.08
CA SER A 449 -21.04 -12.37 29.63
C SER A 449 -20.52 -13.67 30.28
N GLU A 450 -19.19 -13.91 30.27
CA GLU A 450 -18.43 -15.05 30.88
C GLU A 450 -19.00 -16.48 30.68
N THR A 451 -20.01 -16.65 29.83
CA THR A 451 -20.78 -17.91 29.70
C THR A 451 -20.36 -18.77 28.52
N THR A 452 -19.38 -18.33 27.71
CA THR A 452 -19.10 -18.92 26.39
C THR A 452 -17.74 -19.61 26.29
N LYS A 453 -17.72 -20.82 25.69
CA LYS A 453 -16.50 -21.52 25.29
C LYS A 453 -15.99 -20.99 23.94
N PHE A 454 -14.80 -20.41 23.92
CA PHE A 454 -14.11 -19.91 22.70
C PHE A 454 -14.01 -20.96 21.57
N GLU A 455 -14.02 -22.25 21.90
CA GLU A 455 -14.05 -23.38 20.94
C GLU A 455 -15.20 -23.30 19.93
N LYS A 456 -16.32 -22.67 20.32
CA LYS A 456 -17.53 -22.55 19.50
C LYS A 456 -17.61 -21.25 18.70
N PHE A 457 -16.59 -20.39 18.78
CA PHE A 457 -16.61 -19.13 18.03
C PHE A 457 -16.63 -19.38 16.52
N SER A 458 -17.51 -18.66 15.83
CA SER A 458 -17.51 -18.57 14.37
C SER A 458 -16.34 -17.74 13.86
N ALA A 459 -16.02 -17.85 12.57
CA ALA A 459 -15.00 -17.00 11.94
C ALA A 459 -15.29 -15.49 12.12
N ALA A 460 -16.57 -15.09 12.04
CA ALA A 460 -17.02 -13.73 12.29
C ALA A 460 -16.75 -13.27 13.73
N GLN A 461 -17.02 -14.13 14.73
CA GLN A 461 -16.74 -13.81 16.13
C GLN A 461 -15.25 -13.70 16.42
N TRP A 462 -14.43 -14.58 15.80
CA TRP A 462 -12.98 -14.47 15.88
C TRP A 462 -12.46 -13.18 15.25
N SER A 463 -12.94 -12.84 14.06
CA SER A 463 -12.56 -11.62 13.35
C SER A 463 -12.98 -10.37 14.12
N ALA A 464 -14.16 -10.39 14.73
CA ALA A 464 -14.64 -9.31 15.58
C ALA A 464 -13.80 -9.15 16.85
N LEU A 465 -13.49 -10.24 17.54
CA LEU A 465 -12.62 -10.22 18.72
C LEU A 465 -11.22 -9.73 18.32
N THR A 466 -10.67 -10.20 17.21
CA THR A 466 -9.40 -9.73 16.67
C THR A 466 -9.45 -8.24 16.36
N PHE A 467 -10.50 -7.76 15.69
CA PHE A 467 -10.71 -6.33 15.44
C PHE A 467 -10.77 -5.53 16.74
N VAL A 468 -11.58 -5.96 17.72
CA VAL A 468 -11.71 -5.33 19.04
C VAL A 468 -10.36 -5.26 19.74
N LEU A 469 -9.63 -6.37 19.80
CA LEU A 469 -8.33 -6.42 20.46
C LEU A 469 -7.36 -5.48 19.75
N LEU A 470 -7.27 -5.56 18.42
CA LEU A 470 -6.39 -4.70 17.63
C LEU A 470 -6.72 -3.23 17.89
N THR A 471 -8.00 -2.83 17.89
CA THR A 471 -8.48 -1.44 17.93
C THR A 471 -8.80 -0.87 19.32
N SER A 472 -8.83 -1.70 20.37
CA SER A 472 -9.13 -1.31 21.75
C SER A 472 -8.08 -0.37 22.33
N ASP A 473 -8.52 0.63 23.09
CA ASP A 473 -7.68 1.60 23.82
C ASP A 473 -6.82 0.94 24.90
N GLU A 474 -7.14 -0.28 25.33
CA GLU A 474 -6.34 -1.04 26.29
C GLU A 474 -5.04 -1.56 25.64
N LYS A 475 -3.91 -1.35 26.32
CA LYS A 475 -2.60 -1.80 25.84
C LYS A 475 -2.55 -3.34 25.78
N LEU A 476 -2.49 -3.89 24.57
CA LEU A 476 -2.18 -5.30 24.28
C LEU A 476 -0.69 -5.65 24.47
N ASP A 477 -0.02 -5.13 25.51
CA ASP A 477 1.41 -5.43 25.73
C ASP A 477 1.64 -6.94 26.01
N VAL A 478 0.65 -7.62 26.59
CA VAL A 478 0.63 -9.07 26.82
C VAL A 478 -0.67 -9.65 26.27
N PHE A 479 -0.56 -10.47 25.23
CA PHE A 479 -1.69 -11.25 24.73
C PHE A 479 -1.64 -12.65 25.35
N ASP A 480 -2.41 -12.88 26.41
CA ASP A 480 -2.44 -14.18 27.07
C ASP A 480 -3.41 -15.12 26.34
N LEU A 481 -2.87 -15.93 25.42
CA LEU A 481 -3.63 -16.94 24.68
C LEU A 481 -4.34 -17.92 25.62
N LYS A 482 -3.86 -18.14 26.85
CA LYS A 482 -4.50 -19.04 27.82
C LYS A 482 -5.88 -18.53 28.24
N LYS A 483 -6.15 -17.23 28.12
CA LYS A 483 -7.48 -16.65 28.36
C LYS A 483 -8.51 -17.05 27.30
N TYR A 484 -8.06 -17.43 26.09
CA TYR A 484 -8.90 -17.66 24.92
C TYR A 484 -8.96 -19.13 24.47
N LEU A 485 -8.44 -20.05 25.32
CA LEU A 485 -8.31 -21.50 25.09
C LEU A 485 -7.14 -21.91 24.17
N LYS A 486 -6.43 -22.97 24.57
CA LYS A 486 -5.28 -23.51 23.81
C LYS A 486 -5.75 -24.40 22.66
N SER A 487 -6.02 -23.81 21.51
CA SER A 487 -6.34 -24.55 20.28
C SER A 487 -5.64 -23.92 19.08
N GLU A 488 -5.22 -24.75 18.13
CA GLU A 488 -4.65 -24.30 16.85
C GLU A 488 -5.62 -23.37 16.10
N LYS A 489 -6.92 -23.68 16.15
CA LYS A 489 -7.99 -22.84 15.58
C LYS A 489 -8.04 -21.45 16.23
N VAL A 490 -7.85 -21.38 17.55
CA VAL A 490 -7.80 -20.10 18.29
C VAL A 490 -6.56 -19.31 17.88
N LEU A 491 -5.40 -19.99 17.79
CA LEU A 491 -4.15 -19.36 17.40
C LEU A 491 -4.22 -18.78 15.97
N LEU A 492 -4.81 -19.52 15.02
CA LEU A 492 -5.00 -19.06 13.65
C LEU A 492 -5.93 -17.83 13.59
N GLY A 493 -7.08 -17.88 14.28
CA GLY A 493 -8.01 -16.74 14.34
C GLY A 493 -7.45 -15.50 15.05
N MET A 494 -6.50 -15.70 15.97
CA MET A 494 -5.82 -14.65 16.75
C MET A 494 -4.45 -14.27 16.19
N LEU A 495 -4.03 -14.86 15.07
CA LEU A 495 -2.70 -14.64 14.49
C LEU A 495 -2.40 -13.15 14.23
N PRO A 496 -3.36 -12.31 13.79
CA PRO A 496 -3.13 -10.87 13.67
C PRO A 496 -2.77 -10.20 15.01
N VAL A 497 -3.38 -10.62 16.12
CA VAL A 497 -3.10 -10.10 17.47
C VAL A 497 -1.75 -10.59 17.99
N VAL A 498 -1.43 -11.87 17.75
CA VAL A 498 -0.13 -12.48 18.08
C VAL A 498 1.03 -11.75 17.39
N LYS A 499 0.85 -11.35 16.12
CA LYS A 499 1.89 -10.65 15.35
C LYS A 499 2.24 -9.27 15.90
N VAL A 500 1.29 -8.58 16.54
CA VAL A 500 1.50 -7.22 17.08
C VAL A 500 1.81 -7.19 18.57
N SER A 501 1.66 -8.31 19.29
CA SER A 501 1.93 -8.40 20.73
C SER A 501 3.41 -8.63 21.02
N LYS A 502 3.91 -8.08 22.13
CA LYS A 502 5.33 -8.18 22.53
C LYS A 502 5.65 -9.53 23.17
N THR A 503 4.70 -10.07 23.92
CA THR A 503 4.78 -11.36 24.61
C THR A 503 3.45 -12.08 24.44
N THR A 504 3.49 -13.35 24.07
CA THR A 504 2.33 -14.26 23.90
C THR A 504 2.43 -15.47 24.79
#